data_AF-A0A496XS96-F1
#
_entry.id   AF-A0A496XS96-F1
#
_cell.length_a   1.000
_cell.length_b   1.000
_cell.length_c   1.000
_cell.angle_alpha   90.00
_cell.angle_beta   90.00
_cell.angle_gamma   90.00
#
_symmetry.space_group_name_H-M   'P 1'
#
loop_
_entity.id
_entity.type
_entity.pdbx_description
1 polymer ?
#
loop_
_entity_poly.entity_id
_entity_poly.type
_entity_poly.pdbx_seq_one_letter_code
_entity_poly.pdbx_strand_id
1 'polypeptide(L)'
;MNYGLGAYKKTSINTARKEEILLMLYEAAVKFCKKGIEAIENKDIAKKGECIGKLQDIVMELNNSLDHKVGGKIADELSSLYDYIFYSSTQANINMDTKPLQDSLKVLITLQEGWVEAVKSIKKVI
;
A
#
# COMPACT_ATOMS: atom_id res chain seq x y z
N MET A 1 -25.64 -16.44 -8.32
CA MET A 1 -25.00 -15.99 -9.57
C MET A 1 -24.15 -14.77 -9.28
N ASN A 2 -22.82 -14.85 -9.45
CA ASN A 2 -21.96 -13.66 -9.52
C ASN A 2 -20.64 -14.01 -10.23
N TYR A 3 -20.67 -14.07 -11.57
CA TYR A 3 -19.52 -14.46 -12.41
C TYR A 3 -19.04 -13.32 -13.33
N GLY A 4 -19.14 -12.07 -12.89
CA GLY A 4 -18.77 -10.91 -13.70
C GLY A 4 -17.53 -10.14 -13.24
N LEU A 5 -17.38 -9.88 -11.93
CA LEU A 5 -16.42 -8.86 -11.45
C LEU A 5 -14.98 -9.35 -11.26
N GLY A 6 -14.78 -10.66 -11.06
CA GLY A 6 -13.44 -11.23 -10.85
C GLY A 6 -12.59 -11.32 -12.11
N ALA A 7 -13.23 -11.52 -13.27
CA ALA A 7 -12.53 -11.67 -14.55
C ALA A 7 -11.89 -10.35 -15.01
N TYR A 8 -12.62 -9.22 -14.93
CA TYR A 8 -12.06 -7.91 -15.30
C TYR A 8 -10.86 -7.52 -14.44
N LYS A 9 -10.96 -7.70 -13.11
CA LYS A 9 -9.86 -7.39 -12.18
C LYS A 9 -8.61 -8.23 -12.45
N LYS A 10 -8.80 -9.51 -12.83
CA LYS A 10 -7.71 -10.44 -13.17
C LYS A 10 -7.12 -10.16 -14.57
N THR A 11 -7.94 -9.81 -15.55
CA THR A 11 -7.49 -9.44 -16.91
C THR A 11 -6.70 -8.13 -16.90
N SER A 12 -7.13 -7.12 -16.13
CA SER A 12 -6.40 -5.85 -16.02
C SER A 12 -5.01 -6.02 -15.42
N ILE A 13 -4.81 -6.95 -14.47
CA ILE A 13 -3.47 -7.23 -13.90
C ILE A 13 -2.55 -7.87 -14.95
N ASN A 14 -3.08 -8.71 -15.84
CA ASN A 14 -2.30 -9.39 -16.87
C ASN A 14 -1.88 -8.48 -18.04
N THR A 15 -2.49 -7.29 -18.20
CA THR A 15 -2.17 -6.33 -19.27
C THR A 15 -1.61 -5.00 -18.74
N ALA A 16 -1.65 -4.76 -17.43
CA ALA A 16 -1.09 -3.57 -16.81
C ALA A 16 0.43 -3.58 -16.87
N ARG A 17 1.02 -2.40 -17.12
CA ARG A 17 2.48 -2.25 -17.04
C ARG A 17 2.94 -2.23 -15.58
N LYS A 18 4.20 -2.58 -15.33
CA LYS A 18 4.76 -2.69 -13.97
C LYS A 18 4.56 -1.41 -13.17
N GLU A 19 4.74 -0.25 -13.81
CA GLU A 19 4.50 1.05 -13.21
C GLU A 19 3.03 1.31 -12.83
N GLU A 20 2.07 0.77 -13.58
CA GLU A 20 0.64 0.91 -13.28
C GLU A 20 0.25 0.02 -12.09
N ILE A 21 0.79 -1.19 -12.01
CA ILE A 21 0.62 -2.09 -10.87
C ILE A 21 1.16 -1.45 -9.59
N LEU A 22 2.36 -0.83 -9.66
CA LEU A 22 2.95 -0.11 -8.53
C LEU A 22 2.01 0.97 -8.01
N LEU A 23 1.50 1.84 -8.89
CA LEU A 23 0.59 2.91 -8.48
C LEU A 23 -0.73 2.37 -7.90
N MET A 24 -1.27 1.29 -8.48
CA MET A 24 -2.47 0.62 -7.97
C MET A 24 -2.25 0.02 -6.56
N LEU A 25 -1.06 -0.52 -6.28
CA LEU A 25 -0.71 -1.03 -4.95
C LEU A 25 -0.69 0.12 -3.93
N TYR A 26 -0.06 1.25 -4.25
CA TYR A 26 -0.08 2.43 -3.37
C TYR A 26 -1.48 2.98 -3.14
N GLU A 27 -2.31 3.08 -4.19
CA GLU A 27 -3.71 3.49 -4.05
C GLU A 27 -4.49 2.56 -3.12
N ALA A 28 -4.29 1.25 -3.27
CA ALA A 28 -4.92 0.26 -2.42
C ALA A 28 -4.41 0.33 -0.97
N ALA A 29 -3.12 0.51 -0.74
CA ALA A 29 -2.54 0.67 0.59
C ALA A 29 -3.12 1.90 1.30
N VAL A 30 -3.12 3.07 0.65
CA VAL A 30 -3.73 4.31 1.18
C VAL A 30 -5.21 4.10 1.52
N LYS A 31 -5.96 3.44 0.62
CA LYS A 31 -7.38 3.12 0.84
C LYS A 31 -7.60 2.24 2.07
N PHE A 32 -6.85 1.14 2.20
CA PHE A 32 -7.02 0.23 3.34
C PHE A 32 -6.53 0.82 4.65
N CYS A 33 -5.48 1.65 4.63
CA CYS A 33 -5.05 2.43 5.77
C CYS A 33 -6.16 3.36 6.28
N LYS A 34 -6.77 4.16 5.39
CA LYS A 34 -7.91 5.04 5.73
C LYS A 34 -9.10 4.26 6.30
N LYS A 35 -9.45 3.12 5.70
CA LYS A 35 -10.54 2.26 6.21
C LYS A 35 -10.21 1.61 7.56
N GLY A 36 -8.94 1.30 7.81
CA GLY A 36 -8.47 0.83 9.11
C GLY A 36 -8.67 1.89 10.19
N ILE A 37 -8.32 3.16 9.90
CA ILE A 37 -8.54 4.30 10.80
C ILE A 37 -10.04 4.44 11.11
N GLU A 38 -10.88 4.52 10.07
CA GLU A 38 -12.34 4.64 10.22
C GLU A 38 -12.94 3.50 11.04
N ALA A 39 -12.47 2.26 10.83
CA ALA A 39 -12.94 1.11 11.60
C ALA A 39 -12.54 1.18 13.08
N ILE A 40 -11.36 1.71 13.41
CA ILE A 40 -10.97 1.96 14.81
C ILE A 40 -11.87 3.02 15.44
N GLU A 41 -12.12 4.14 14.76
CA GLU A 41 -12.98 5.23 15.23
C GLU A 41 -14.40 4.73 15.51
N ASN A 42 -14.92 3.87 14.65
CA ASN A 42 -16.23 3.23 14.79
C ASN A 42 -16.25 2.04 15.75
N LYS A 43 -15.11 1.68 16.36
CA LYS A 43 -14.94 0.49 17.22
C LYS A 43 -15.33 -0.83 16.55
N ASP A 44 -15.24 -0.90 15.22
CA ASP A 44 -15.48 -2.12 14.46
C ASP A 44 -14.21 -2.98 14.39
N ILE A 45 -14.08 -3.89 15.35
CA ILE A 45 -12.88 -4.72 15.54
C ILE A 45 -12.64 -5.65 14.34
N ALA A 46 -13.71 -6.25 13.80
CA ALA A 46 -13.62 -7.18 12.69
C ALA A 46 -13.18 -6.44 11.42
N LYS A 47 -13.81 -5.29 11.15
CA LYS A 47 -13.47 -4.49 9.97
C LYS A 47 -12.08 -3.90 10.04
N LYS A 48 -11.65 -3.47 11.22
CA LYS A 48 -10.29 -3.02 11.48
C LYS A 48 -9.28 -4.10 11.12
N GLY A 49 -9.44 -5.31 11.67
CA GLY A 49 -8.54 -6.42 11.41
C GLY A 49 -8.44 -6.75 9.92
N GLU A 50 -9.58 -6.78 9.22
CA GLU A 50 -9.64 -6.99 7.77
C GLU A 50 -8.88 -5.89 6.99
N CYS A 51 -9.09 -4.63 7.33
CA CYS A 51 -8.49 -3.51 6.60
C CYS A 51 -6.98 -3.38 6.87
N ILE A 52 -6.56 -3.55 8.14
CA ILE A 52 -5.14 -3.51 8.50
C ILE A 52 -4.40 -4.70 7.90
N GLY A 53 -4.97 -5.91 7.93
CA GLY A 53 -4.36 -7.08 7.29
C GLY A 53 -4.13 -6.85 5.79
N LYS A 54 -5.12 -6.31 5.08
CA LYS A 54 -4.97 -5.98 3.65
C LYS A 54 -3.91 -4.89 3.38
N LEU A 55 -3.80 -3.90 4.26
CA LEU A 55 -2.72 -2.91 4.18
C LEU A 55 -1.35 -3.61 4.32
N GLN A 56 -1.21 -4.48 5.32
CA GLN A 56 0.03 -5.20 5.60
C GLN A 56 0.43 -6.13 4.44
N ASP A 57 -0.52 -6.87 3.86
CA ASP A 57 -0.28 -7.71 2.68
C ASP A 57 0.32 -6.89 1.52
N ILE A 58 -0.25 -5.71 1.25
CA ILE A 58 0.22 -4.83 0.17
C ILE A 58 1.62 -4.27 0.47
N VAL A 59 1.85 -3.82 1.70
CA VAL A 59 3.15 -3.27 2.11
C VAL A 59 4.24 -4.34 2.03
N MET A 60 3.91 -5.58 2.42
CA MET A 60 4.85 -6.70 2.30
C MET A 60 5.12 -7.07 0.85
N GLU A 61 4.12 -7.03 -0.03
CA GLU A 61 4.31 -7.21 -1.48
C GLU A 61 5.22 -6.12 -2.07
N LEU A 62 5.00 -4.86 -1.70
CA LEU A 62 5.88 -3.75 -2.11
C LEU A 62 7.32 -3.98 -1.66
N ASN A 63 7.54 -4.41 -0.41
CA ASN A 63 8.87 -4.71 0.13
C ASN A 63 9.52 -5.88 -0.63
N ASN A 64 8.79 -6.98 -0.84
CA ASN A 64 9.28 -8.14 -1.58
C ASN A 64 9.60 -7.85 -3.06
N SER A 65 8.98 -6.81 -3.63
CA SER A 65 9.21 -6.40 -5.02
C SER A 65 10.47 -5.56 -5.23
N LEU A 66 11.15 -5.15 -4.14
CA LEU A 66 12.35 -4.32 -4.21
C LEU A 66 13.53 -5.09 -4.82
N ASP A 67 14.15 -4.50 -5.85
CA ASP A 67 15.43 -4.99 -6.38
C ASP A 67 16.58 -4.27 -5.67
N HIS A 68 17.15 -4.91 -4.64
CA HIS A 68 18.28 -4.35 -3.89
C HIS A 68 19.58 -4.29 -4.71
N LYS A 69 19.71 -5.05 -5.80
CA LYS A 69 20.91 -4.99 -6.65
C LYS A 69 20.89 -3.76 -7.53
N VAL A 70 19.73 -3.42 -8.08
CA VAL A 70 19.56 -2.25 -8.96
C VAL A 70 19.27 -0.98 -8.15
N GLY A 71 18.40 -1.06 -7.15
CA GLY A 71 17.97 0.09 -6.35
C GLY A 71 18.96 0.49 -5.25
N GLY A 72 19.85 -0.40 -4.83
CA GLY A 72 20.87 -0.14 -3.81
C GLY A 72 20.29 0.58 -2.59
N LYS A 73 20.89 1.71 -2.22
CA LYS A 73 20.49 2.51 -1.05
C LYS A 73 19.01 2.93 -1.06
N ILE A 74 18.42 3.22 -2.24
CA ILE A 74 17.00 3.61 -2.33
C ILE A 74 16.11 2.43 -1.96
N ALA A 75 16.47 1.21 -2.40
CA ALA A 75 15.74 0.00 -2.03
C ALA A 75 15.78 -0.23 -0.51
N ASP A 76 16.94 -0.03 0.11
CA ASP A 76 17.10 -0.21 1.57
C ASP A 76 16.30 0.83 2.37
N GLU A 77 16.27 2.09 1.92
CA GLU A 77 15.46 3.15 2.53
C GLU A 77 13.96 2.87 2.38
N LEU A 78 13.50 2.40 1.22
CA LEU A 78 12.12 1.99 1.00
C LEU A 78 11.74 0.79 1.88
N SER A 79 12.61 -0.23 1.95
CA SER A 79 12.38 -1.41 2.79
C SER A 79 12.21 -1.01 4.26
N SER A 80 13.05 -0.09 4.76
CA SER A 80 12.94 0.44 6.12
C SER A 80 11.62 1.17 6.37
N LEU A 81 11.12 1.93 5.40
CA LEU A 81 9.82 2.60 5.49
C LEU A 81 8.66 1.60 5.49
N TYR A 82 8.75 0.55 4.69
CA TYR A 82 7.74 -0.51 4.65
C TYR A 82 7.69 -1.30 5.96
N ASP A 83 8.84 -1.64 6.53
CA ASP A 83 8.93 -2.29 7.84
C ASP A 83 8.33 -1.41 8.94
N TYR A 84 8.62 -0.11 8.91
CA TYR A 84 8.00 0.86 9.81
C TYR A 84 6.47 0.89 9.69
N ILE A 85 5.92 0.90 8.47
CA ILE A 85 4.46 0.89 8.24
C ILE A 85 3.84 -0.42 8.74
N PHE A 86 4.49 -1.56 8.49
CA PHE A 86 4.01 -2.87 8.97
C PHE A 86 3.98 -2.92 10.50
N TYR A 87 5.06 -2.49 11.15
CA TYR A 87 5.14 -2.42 12.61
C TYR A 87 4.10 -1.46 13.19
N SER A 88 4.01 -0.24 12.65
CA SER A 88 3.10 0.80 13.15
C SER A 88 1.63 0.40 13.00
N SER A 89 1.25 -0.19 11.87
CA SER A 89 -0.10 -0.70 11.65
C SER A 89 -0.45 -1.86 12.60
N THR A 90 0.53 -2.68 12.98
CA THR A 90 0.36 -3.72 14.01
C THR A 90 0.09 -3.09 15.38
N GLN A 91 0.83 -2.04 15.76
CA GLN A 91 0.61 -1.32 17.02
C GLN A 91 -0.78 -0.67 17.07
N ALA A 92 -1.22 -0.04 15.98
CA ALA A 92 -2.57 0.50 15.88
C ALA A 92 -3.65 -0.60 16.04
N ASN A 93 -3.42 -1.76 15.44
CA ASN A 93 -4.35 -2.88 15.50
C ASN A 93 -4.52 -3.43 16.94
N ILE A 94 -3.41 -3.60 17.66
CA ILE A 94 -3.38 -4.12 19.03
C ILE A 94 -3.99 -3.10 20.00
N ASN A 95 -3.57 -1.84 19.89
CA ASN A 95 -3.91 -0.82 20.87
C ASN A 95 -5.25 -0.11 20.58
N MET A 96 -5.91 -0.41 19.46
CA MET A 96 -7.09 0.33 18.99
C MET A 96 -6.85 1.84 18.91
N ASP A 97 -5.64 2.22 18.46
CA ASP A 97 -5.20 3.61 18.33
C ASP A 97 -5.05 3.97 16.85
N THR A 98 -5.67 5.07 16.43
CA THR A 98 -5.59 5.55 15.05
C THR A 98 -4.25 6.22 14.74
N LYS A 99 -3.55 6.75 15.75
CA LYS A 99 -2.38 7.60 15.55
C LYS A 99 -1.26 6.93 14.73
N PRO A 100 -0.87 5.66 14.97
CA PRO A 100 0.16 5.02 14.16
C PRO A 100 -0.24 4.81 12.70
N LEU A 101 -1.53 4.55 12.43
CA LEU A 101 -2.04 4.47 11.05
C LEU A 101 -2.08 5.84 10.38
N GLN A 102 -2.42 6.90 11.10
CA GLN A 102 -2.42 8.27 10.56
C GLN A 102 -1.00 8.70 10.14
N ASP A 103 0.03 8.33 10.89
CA ASP A 103 1.41 8.63 10.53
C ASP A 103 1.90 7.73 9.39
N SER A 104 1.53 6.44 9.39
CA SER A 104 1.77 5.53 8.25
C SER A 104 1.11 6.03 6.96
N LEU A 105 -0.10 6.59 7.06
CA LEU A 105 -0.86 7.14 5.94
C LEU A 105 -0.12 8.31 5.28
N LYS A 106 0.51 9.19 6.06
CA LYS A 106 1.32 10.30 5.51
C LYS A 106 2.49 9.76 4.70
N VAL A 107 3.21 8.77 5.22
CA VAL A 107 4.33 8.12 4.51
C VAL A 107 3.84 7.52 3.19
N LEU A 108 2.73 6.76 3.22
CA LEU A 108 2.17 6.15 2.02
C LEU A 108 1.76 7.18 0.96
N ILE A 109 1.16 8.30 1.37
CA ILE A 109 0.77 9.39 0.45
C ILE A 109 2.01 10.04 -0.17
N THR A 110 3.01 10.39 0.63
CA THR A 110 4.26 10.99 0.12
C THR A 110 4.95 10.07 -0.89
N LEU A 111 5.06 8.78 -0.58
CA LEU A 111 5.64 7.80 -1.50
C LEU A 111 4.80 7.66 -2.78
N GLN A 112 3.47 7.57 -2.66
CA GLN A 112 2.56 7.51 -3.80
C GLN A 112 2.75 8.70 -4.74
N GLU A 113 2.78 9.91 -4.21
CA GLU A 113 2.99 11.14 -4.99
C GLU A 113 4.34 11.11 -5.71
N GLY A 114 5.41 10.70 -5.02
CA GLY A 114 6.73 10.53 -5.63
C GLY A 114 6.73 9.54 -6.80
N TRP A 115 6.07 8.39 -6.65
CA TRP A 115 5.96 7.40 -7.73
C TRP A 115 5.10 7.89 -8.88
N VAL A 116 4.00 8.61 -8.62
CA VAL A 116 3.18 9.21 -9.68
C VAL A 116 4.03 10.14 -10.55
N GLU A 117 4.86 11.00 -9.93
CA GLU A 117 5.73 11.90 -10.68
C GLU A 117 6.86 11.16 -11.41
N ALA A 118 7.48 10.14 -10.80
CA ALA A 118 8.49 9.31 -11.45
C ALA A 118 7.93 8.57 -12.67
N VAL A 119 6.71 8.03 -12.59
CA VAL A 119 6.06 7.35 -13.72
C VAL A 119 5.69 8.34 -14.83
N LYS A 120 5.25 9.55 -14.48
CA LYS A 120 5.00 10.62 -15.46
C LYS A 120 6.27 11.04 -16.18
N SER A 121 7.42 11.12 -15.49
CA SER A 121 8.67 11.54 -16.12
C SER A 121 9.16 10.52 -17.16
N ILE A 122 9.00 9.22 -16.89
CA ILE A 122 9.31 8.15 -17.86
C ILE A 122 8.46 8.30 -19.13
N LYS A 123 7.16 8.58 -18.99
CA LYS A 123 6.22 8.73 -20.13
C LYS A 123 6.45 9.99 -20.97
N LYS A 124 7.14 11.00 -20.44
CA LYS A 124 7.49 12.23 -21.21
C LYS A 124 8.75 12.06 -22.06
N VAL A 125 9.59 11.07 -21.75
CA VAL A 125 10.89 10.84 -22.40
C VAL A 125 10.77 9.89 -23.60
N ILE A 126 9.60 9.25 -23.77
CA ILE A 126 9.24 8.38 -24.91
C ILE A 126 8.26 9.14 -25.80
#